data_AF-A0A959FQC0-F1
#
_entry.id   AF-A0A959FQC0-F1
#
_cell.length_a   1.000
_cell.length_b   1.000
_cell.length_c   1.000
_cell.angle_alpha   90.00
_cell.angle_beta   90.00
_cell.angle_gamma   90.00
#
_symmetry.space_group_name_H-M   'P 1'
#
loop_
_entity.id
_entity.type
_entity.pdbx_description
1 polymer ?
#
loop_
_entity_poly.entity_id
_entity_poly.type
_entity_poly.pdbx_seq_one_letter_code
_entity_poly.pdbx_strand_id
1 'polypeptide(L)' 'MANPAFSSILIPTDFSATARIALDAGLALAERFDTPVHLLHVVPLP' A
#
# COMPACT_ATOMS: atom_id res chain seq x y z
N MET A 1 -10.04 19.40 11.38
CA MET A 1 -9.09 18.91 10.35
C MET A 1 -9.85 17.87 9.55
N ALA A 2 -10.19 18.14 8.29
CA ALA A 2 -10.87 17.15 7.46
C ALA A 2 -9.93 15.95 7.30
N ASN A 3 -10.36 14.78 7.75
CA ASN A 3 -9.65 13.54 7.49
C ASN A 3 -9.80 13.28 5.99
N PRO A 4 -8.74 13.29 5.16
CA PRO A 4 -8.90 12.88 3.78
C PRO A 4 -9.40 11.43 3.79
N ALA A 5 -10.61 11.22 3.30
CA ALA A 5 -11.12 9.87 3.10
C ALA A 5 -10.37 9.27 1.92
N PHE A 6 -9.28 8.53 2.20
CA PHE A 6 -8.64 7.72 1.18
C PHE A 6 -9.63 6.66 0.72
N SER A 7 -9.98 6.66 -0.57
CA SER A 7 -10.90 5.66 -1.13
C SER A 7 -10.25 4.29 -1.36
N SER A 8 -8.92 4.25 -1.42
CA SER A 8 -8.09 3.04 -1.43
C SER A 8 -6.62 3.40 -1.16
N ILE A 9 -5.80 2.39 -0.84
CA ILE A 9 -4.33 2.51 -0.73
C ILE A 9 -3.67 1.57 -1.74
N LEU A 10 -2.78 2.10 -2.58
CA LEU A 10 -1.93 1.31 -3.48
C LEU A 10 -0.56 1.08 -2.83
N ILE A 11 -0.16 -0.17 -2.67
CA ILE A 11 1.14 -0.56 -2.14
C ILE A 11 1.95 -1.23 -3.27
N PRO A 12 3.02 -0.61 -3.76
CA PRO A 12 3.93 -1.27 -4.69
C PRO A 12 4.83 -2.28 -3.97
N THR A 13 5.17 -3.37 -4.65
CA THR A 13 6.17 -4.34 -4.19
C THR A 13 7.12 -4.74 -5.31
N ASP A 14 8.41 -4.73 -5.02
CA ASP A 14 9.48 -5.34 -5.80
C ASP A 14 10.01 -6.63 -5.13
N PHE A 15 9.27 -7.13 -4.13
CA PHE A 15 9.61 -8.26 -3.27
C PHE A 15 10.86 -8.09 -2.40
N SER A 16 11.43 -6.89 -2.30
CA SER A 16 12.52 -6.60 -1.37
C SER A 16 12.07 -6.61 0.09
N ALA A 17 13.05 -6.72 1.01
CA ALA A 17 12.79 -6.56 2.44
C ALA A 17 12.22 -5.16 2.77
N THR A 18 12.66 -4.12 2.07
CA THR A 18 12.13 -2.76 2.24
C THR A 18 10.67 -2.68 1.80
N ALA A 19 10.31 -3.30 0.68
CA ALA A 19 8.91 -3.37 0.24
C ALA A 19 8.02 -4.13 1.23
N ARG A 20 8.57 -5.13 1.95
CA ARG A 20 7.83 -5.80 3.04
C ARG A 20 7.52 -4.83 4.19
N ILE A 21 8.48 -4.00 4.60
CA ILE A 21 8.24 -3.00 5.65
C ILE A 21 7.21 -1.96 5.19
N ALA A 22 7.27 -1.56 3.92
CA ALA A 22 6.28 -0.65 3.34
C ALA A 22 4.86 -1.26 3.29
N LEU A 23 4.76 -2.57 3.04
CA LEU A 23 3.50 -3.30 3.11
C LEU A 23 2.90 -3.25 4.51
N ASP A 24 3.69 -3.53 5.56
CA ASP A 24 3.20 -3.50 6.94
C ASP A 24 2.70 -2.10 7.33
N ALA A 25 3.43 -1.05 6.94
CA ALA A 25 3.02 0.34 7.17
C ALA A 25 1.74 0.71 6.39
N GLY A 26 1.62 0.26 5.14
CA GLY A 26 0.45 0.51 4.30
C GLY A 26 -0.81 -0.20 4.83
N LEU A 27 -0.68 -1.42 5.35
CA LEU A 27 -1.77 -2.15 5.99
C LEU A 27 -2.27 -1.41 7.24
N ALA A 28 -1.37 -0.92 8.09
CA ALA A 28 -1.74 -0.13 9.27
C ALA A 28 -2.51 1.16 8.91
N LEU A 29 -2.17 1.80 7.79
CA LEU A 29 -2.94 2.94 7.27
C LEU A 29 -4.30 2.51 6.75
N ALA A 30 -4.38 1.39 6.04
CA ALA A 30 -5.63 0.87 5.50
C ALA A 30 -6.64 0.52 6.60
N GLU A 31 -6.17 -0.13 7.66
CA GLU A 31 -6.96 -0.41 8.86
C GLU A 31 -7.46 0.87 9.54
N ARG A 32 -6.58 1.87 9.68
CA ARG A 32 -6.94 3.16 10.29
C ARG A 32 -8.02 3.92 9.52
N PHE A 33 -8.04 3.78 8.20
CA PHE A 33 -8.95 4.51 7.32
C PHE A 33 -10.11 3.66 6.79
N ASP A 34 -10.22 2.40 7.21
CA ASP A 34 -11.23 1.42 6.75
C ASP A 34 -11.36 1.41 5.21
N THR A 35 -10.22 1.26 4.54
CA THR A 35 -10.12 1.45 3.08
C THR A 35 -9.42 0.26 2.42
N PRO A 36 -9.84 -0.16 1.20
CA PRO A 36 -9.24 -1.31 0.53
C PRO A 36 -7.78 -1.07 0.13
N VAL A 37 -7.03 -2.18 0.05
CA VAL A 37 -5.63 -2.20 -0.38
C VAL A 37 -5.50 -2.85 -1.74
N HIS A 38 -4.72 -2.22 -2.62
CA HIS A 38 -4.26 -2.79 -3.88
C HIS A 38 -2.76 -3.04 -3.79
N LEU A 39 -2.34 -4.31 -3.89
CA LEU A 39 -0.93 -4.68 -3.98
C LEU A 39 -0.51 -4.76 -5.45
N LEU A 40 0.55 -4.05 -5.84
CA LEU A 40 1.01 -3.95 -7.23
C LEU A 40 2.47 -4.38 -7.36
N HIS A 41 2.74 -5.31 -8.28
CA HIS A 41 4.09 -5.61 -8.75
C HIS A 41 4.21 -5.23 -10.23
N VAL A 42 5.27 -4.50 -10.58
CA VAL A 42 5.57 -4.17 -11.99
C VAL A 42 6.60 -5.17 -12.50
N VAL A 43 6.24 -5.90 -13.56
CA VAL A 43 7.15 -6.79 -14.26
C VAL A 43 7.95 -5.96 -15.28
N PRO A 44 9.29 -5.92 -15.20
CA PRO A 44 10.12 -5.24 -16.19
C PRO A 44 9.92 -5.83 -17.59
N LEU A 45 10.01 -4.98 -18.62
CA LEU A 45 10.04 -5.44 -20.00
C LEU A 45 11.40 -6.09 -20.33
N PRO A 46 11.44 -7.02 -21.32
CA PRO A 46 12.68 -7.62 -21.80
C PRO A 46 13.71 -6.61 -22.30
#